data_AF-A0A8T1FTQ1-F1
#
_entry.id   AF-A0A8T1FTQ1-F1
#
_cell.length_a   1.000
_cell.length_b   1.000
_cell.length_c   1.000
_cell.angle_alpha   90.00
_cell.angle_beta   90.00
_cell.angle_gamma   90.00
#
_symmetry.space_group_name_H-M   'P 1'
#
loop_
_entity.id
_entity.type
_entity.pdbx_description
1 polymer ?
#
loop_
_entity_poly.entity_id
_entity_poly.type
_entity_poly.pdbx_seq_one_letter_code
_entity_poly.pdbx_strand_id
1 'polypeptide(L)'
;MDRWMKIQQKRRLIKKASERPDMAQEALAVWAKATYKLEMMPAQTTISDILKNASKIMSDDYGNGRRRRPLRGTSAALEDQLWMWIQKMEGKSICLPRELIKMKARDILRELDIVFAQGGSPEKLHLLIPLLLLLADSGFKT
;
A
#
# COMPACT_ATOMS: atom_id res chain seq x y z
N MET A 1 12.29 10.04 12.17
CA MET A 1 11.69 8.77 11.68
C MET A 1 12.29 8.47 10.32
N ASP A 2 13.13 7.43 10.25
CA ASP A 2 13.92 7.10 9.05
C ASP A 2 13.09 7.11 7.76
N ARG A 3 13.64 7.78 6.75
CA ARG A 3 13.09 7.82 5.40
C ARG A 3 13.33 6.47 4.70
N TRP A 4 12.57 5.44 5.09
CA TRP A 4 12.66 4.10 4.48
C TRP A 4 11.94 4.00 3.12
N MET A 5 12.37 3.05 2.29
CA MET A 5 11.84 2.82 0.95
C MET A 5 10.35 2.44 0.92
N LYS A 6 9.58 3.11 0.06
CA LYS A 6 8.19 2.78 -0.31
C LYS A 6 8.13 1.50 -1.15
N ILE A 7 6.97 0.85 -1.21
CA ILE A 7 6.74 -0.36 -2.01
C ILE A 7 7.08 -0.11 -3.49
N GLN A 8 6.68 1.03 -4.05
CA GLN A 8 7.02 1.38 -5.43
C GLN A 8 8.54 1.49 -5.65
N GLN A 9 9.29 2.01 -4.68
CA GLN A 9 10.74 2.12 -4.74
C GLN A 9 11.41 0.73 -4.69
N LYS A 10 10.87 -0.18 -3.85
CA LYS A 10 11.28 -1.59 -3.83
C LYS A 10 11.02 -2.26 -5.17
N ARG A 11 9.84 -2.03 -5.78
CA ARG A 11 9.49 -2.57 -7.10
C ARG A 11 10.46 -2.08 -8.18
N ARG A 12 10.75 -0.78 -8.23
CA ARG A 12 11.74 -0.22 -9.15
C ARG A 12 13.16 -0.77 -8.93
N LEU A 13 13.53 -1.05 -7.68
CA LEU A 13 14.81 -1.69 -7.36
C LEU A 13 14.88 -3.13 -7.90
N ILE A 14 13.81 -3.90 -7.74
CA ILE A 14 13.69 -5.26 -8.31
C ILE A 14 13.82 -5.19 -9.84
N LYS A 15 13.11 -4.25 -10.49
CA LYS A 15 13.24 -4.05 -11.95
C LYS A 15 14.66 -3.70 -12.36
N LYS A 16 15.35 -2.84 -11.60
CA LYS A 16 16.73 -2.48 -11.87
C LYS A 16 17.68 -3.68 -11.76
N ALA A 17 17.47 -4.54 -10.77
CA ALA A 17 18.26 -5.75 -10.58
C ALA A 17 18.01 -6.78 -11.70
N SER A 18 16.78 -6.87 -12.24
CA SER A 18 16.51 -7.73 -13.41
C SER A 18 17.12 -7.19 -14.70
N GLU A 19 17.22 -5.86 -14.86
CA GLU A 19 17.84 -5.22 -16.03
C GLU A 19 19.37 -5.36 -16.02
N ARG A 20 19.99 -5.47 -14.84
CA ARG A 20 21.44 -5.55 -14.64
C ARG A 20 21.79 -6.62 -13.62
N PRO A 21 21.71 -7.92 -13.99
CA PRO A 21 22.04 -9.01 -13.08
C PRO A 21 23.53 -9.07 -12.72
N ASP A 22 24.38 -8.39 -13.51
CA ASP A 22 25.81 -8.15 -13.29
C ASP A 22 26.10 -7.18 -12.12
N MET A 23 25.11 -6.38 -11.72
CA MET A 23 25.27 -5.36 -10.70
C MET A 23 25.28 -5.98 -9.28
N ALA A 24 26.36 -5.74 -8.53
CA ALA A 24 26.47 -6.21 -7.15
C ALA A 24 25.41 -5.56 -6.23
N GLN A 25 25.05 -6.25 -5.15
CA GLN A 25 24.05 -5.78 -4.18
C GLN A 25 24.44 -4.44 -3.52
N GLU A 26 25.73 -4.22 -3.30
CA GLU A 26 26.26 -2.95 -2.79
C GLU A 26 26.04 -1.80 -3.77
N ALA A 27 26.28 -2.05 -5.06
CA ALA A 27 26.02 -1.06 -6.10
C ALA A 27 24.53 -0.74 -6.20
N LEU A 28 23.64 -1.74 -6.05
CA LEU A 28 22.19 -1.53 -5.97
C LEU A 28 21.81 -0.67 -4.75
N ALA A 29 22.47 -0.84 -3.61
CA ALA A 29 22.24 -0.03 -2.42
C ALA A 29 22.66 1.43 -2.63
N VAL A 30 23.83 1.65 -3.23
CA VAL A 30 24.32 3.00 -3.60
C VAL A 30 23.36 3.67 -4.59
N TRP A 31 22.95 2.94 -5.63
CA TRP A 31 21.98 3.43 -6.61
C TRP A 31 20.65 3.80 -5.95
N ALA A 32 20.13 2.96 -5.04
CA ALA A 32 18.87 3.22 -4.35
C ALA A 32 18.95 4.46 -3.45
N LYS A 33 20.06 4.62 -2.71
CA LYS A 33 20.31 5.81 -1.87
C LYS A 33 20.31 7.08 -2.72
N ALA A 34 21.07 7.08 -3.81
CA ALA A 34 21.17 8.23 -4.72
C ALA A 34 19.83 8.54 -5.41
N THR A 35 19.15 7.52 -5.92
CA THR A 35 17.89 7.68 -6.68
C THR A 35 16.75 8.17 -5.82
N TYR A 36 16.64 7.68 -4.59
CA TYR A 36 15.50 7.97 -3.70
C TYR A 36 15.82 8.97 -2.59
N LYS A 37 17.04 9.54 -2.57
CA LYS A 37 17.51 10.47 -1.56
C LYS A 37 17.23 9.94 -0.14
N LEU A 38 17.59 8.66 0.06
CA LEU A 38 17.44 7.99 1.34
C LEU A 38 18.47 8.57 2.33
N GLU A 39 18.02 8.76 3.57
CA GLU A 39 18.88 9.25 4.66
C GLU A 39 20.01 8.26 4.96
N MET A 40 19.66 6.98 5.01
CA MET A 40 20.62 5.89 5.18
C MET A 40 20.71 5.00 3.94
N MET A 41 21.91 4.45 3.72
CA MET A 41 22.13 3.43 2.71
C MET A 41 21.40 2.15 3.15
N PRO A 42 20.62 1.50 2.28
CA PRO A 42 20.01 0.24 2.63
C PRO A 42 21.11 -0.82 2.83
N ALA A 43 21.00 -1.59 3.91
CA ALA A 43 21.94 -2.67 4.19
C ALA A 43 21.85 -3.76 3.11
N GLN A 44 22.96 -4.47 2.88
CA GLN A 44 23.00 -5.58 1.92
C GLN A 44 21.92 -6.64 2.22
N THR A 45 21.70 -6.97 3.50
CA THR A 45 20.65 -7.90 3.95
C THR A 45 19.26 -7.45 3.50
N THR A 46 18.99 -6.14 3.57
CA THR A 46 17.73 -5.54 3.10
C THR A 46 17.56 -5.69 1.59
N ILE A 47 18.62 -5.44 0.82
CA ILE A 47 18.59 -5.63 -0.64
C ILE A 47 18.32 -7.10 -0.97
N SER A 48 19.03 -8.02 -0.31
CA SER A 48 18.83 -9.47 -0.47
C SER A 48 17.39 -9.89 -0.14
N ASP A 49 16.82 -9.42 0.97
CA ASP A 49 15.45 -9.72 1.38
C ASP A 49 14.42 -9.18 0.39
N ILE A 50 14.63 -7.98 -0.17
CA ILE A 50 13.76 -7.41 -1.20
C ILE A 50 13.78 -8.26 -2.46
N LEU A 51 14.98 -8.68 -2.91
CA LEU A 51 15.14 -9.49 -4.11
C LEU A 51 14.56 -10.91 -3.92
N LYS A 52 14.77 -11.54 -2.77
CA LYS A 52 14.18 -12.86 -2.44
C LYS A 52 12.65 -12.82 -2.42
N ASN A 53 12.06 -11.72 -1.94
CA ASN A 53 10.61 -11.53 -1.90
C ASN A 53 10.05 -10.81 -3.14
N ALA A 54 10.78 -10.80 -4.26
CA ALA A 54 10.42 -10.02 -5.44
C ALA A 54 9.01 -10.33 -5.97
N SER A 55 8.67 -11.61 -6.11
CA SER A 55 7.34 -12.05 -6.58
C SER A 55 6.22 -11.50 -5.68
N LYS A 56 6.39 -11.63 -4.36
CA LYS A 56 5.45 -11.13 -3.37
C LYS A 56 5.34 -9.60 -3.40
N ILE A 57 6.45 -8.88 -3.54
CA ILE A 57 6.45 -7.40 -3.58
C ILE A 57 5.83 -6.88 -4.90
N MET A 58 5.99 -7.61 -6.00
CA MET A 58 5.42 -7.29 -7.30
C MET A 58 3.92 -7.51 -7.39
N SER A 59 3.38 -8.48 -6.64
CA SER A 59 1.93 -8.72 -6.58
C SER A 59 1.16 -7.47 -6.18
N ASP A 60 -0.01 -7.27 -6.79
CA ASP A 60 -0.93 -6.19 -6.49
C ASP A 60 -1.48 -6.29 -5.05
N ASP A 61 -1.63 -7.50 -4.52
CA ASP A 61 -2.05 -7.78 -3.14
C ASP A 61 -1.08 -7.22 -2.10
N TYR A 62 0.18 -7.01 -2.48
CA TYR A 62 1.18 -6.39 -1.60
C TYR A 62 0.88 -4.91 -1.35
N GLY A 63 0.15 -4.27 -2.27
CA GLY A 63 -0.37 -2.91 -2.12
C GLY A 63 -0.04 -1.95 -3.25
N ASN A 64 -0.70 -0.78 -3.20
CA ASN A 64 -0.68 0.27 -4.21
C ASN A 64 0.65 1.04 -4.37
N GLY A 65 1.77 0.55 -3.83
CA GLY A 65 3.07 1.17 -4.01
C GLY A 65 3.37 2.39 -3.13
N ARG A 66 2.35 3.09 -2.61
CA ARG A 66 2.50 4.35 -1.86
C ARG A 66 2.98 4.15 -0.42
N ARG A 67 2.57 3.02 0.17
CA ARG A 67 2.94 2.62 1.53
C ARG A 67 4.38 2.08 1.57
N ARG A 68 4.97 2.04 2.77
CA ARG A 68 6.25 1.35 3.04
C ARG A 68 6.07 -0.13 3.36
N ARG A 69 4.94 -0.45 4.01
CA ARG A 69 4.53 -1.79 4.45
C ARG A 69 3.31 -2.24 3.66
N PRO A 70 3.17 -3.55 3.39
CA PRO A 70 2.01 -4.08 2.69
C PRO A 70 0.71 -3.80 3.47
N LEU A 71 -0.42 -3.79 2.76
CA LEU A 71 -1.73 -3.65 3.40
C LEU A 71 -1.98 -4.84 4.33
N ARG A 72 -2.52 -4.57 5.52
CA ARG A 72 -3.04 -5.59 6.44
C ARG A 72 -4.53 -5.33 6.59
N GLY A 73 -5.37 -6.21 6.03
CA GLY A 73 -6.81 -6.22 6.27
C GLY A 73 -7.63 -5.10 5.60
N THR A 74 -7.06 -4.34 4.65
CA THR A 74 -7.80 -3.34 3.87
C THR A 74 -7.63 -3.63 2.38
N SER A 75 -8.69 -3.48 1.59
CA SER A 75 -8.67 -3.66 0.14
C SER A 75 -7.87 -2.54 -0.53
N ALA A 76 -6.90 -2.88 -1.38
CA ALA A 76 -6.14 -1.90 -2.16
C ALA A 76 -7.06 -1.05 -3.05
N ALA A 77 -8.13 -1.65 -3.59
CA ALA A 77 -9.11 -0.96 -4.41
C ALA A 77 -9.85 0.16 -3.64
N LEU A 78 -10.18 -0.08 -2.36
CA LEU A 78 -10.78 0.93 -1.50
C LEU A 78 -9.84 2.12 -1.29
N GLU A 79 -8.57 1.85 -0.94
CA GLU A 79 -7.58 2.93 -0.72
C GLU A 79 -7.37 3.77 -1.98
N ASP A 80 -7.33 3.14 -3.15
CA ASP A 80 -7.11 3.83 -4.42
C ASP A 80 -8.30 4.70 -4.83
N GLN A 81 -9.53 4.20 -4.70
CA GLN A 81 -10.74 4.99 -4.95
C GLN A 81 -10.90 6.15 -3.96
N LEU A 82 -10.65 5.90 -2.67
CA LEU A 82 -10.70 6.93 -1.65
C LEU A 82 -9.67 8.02 -1.93
N TRP A 83 -8.47 7.65 -2.37
CA TRP A 83 -7.44 8.60 -2.75
C TRP A 83 -7.82 9.44 -3.97
N MET A 84 -8.35 8.84 -5.04
CA MET A 84 -8.82 9.59 -6.21
C MET A 84 -9.89 10.62 -5.82
N TRP A 85 -10.79 10.23 -4.92
CA TRP A 85 -11.80 11.14 -4.38
C TRP A 85 -11.17 12.26 -3.56
N ILE A 86 -10.20 11.98 -2.69
CA ILE A 86 -9.48 13.01 -1.91
C ILE A 86 -8.81 14.01 -2.86
N GLN A 87 -8.07 13.56 -3.88
CA GLN A 87 -7.43 14.47 -4.84
C GLN A 87 -8.43 15.36 -5.57
N LYS A 88 -9.60 14.80 -5.94
CA LYS A 88 -10.69 15.56 -6.57
C LYS A 88 -11.24 16.65 -5.64
N MET A 89 -11.23 16.42 -4.33
CA MET A 89 -11.73 17.37 -3.33
C MET A 89 -10.66 18.40 -2.92
N GLU A 90 -9.39 18.00 -2.85
CA GLU A 90 -8.25 18.91 -2.67
C GLU A 90 -8.16 19.93 -3.81
N GLY A 91 -8.39 19.49 -5.06
CA GLY A 91 -8.47 20.39 -6.22
C GLY A 91 -9.63 21.40 -6.16
N LYS A 92 -10.60 21.18 -5.26
CA LYS A 92 -11.73 22.09 -5.00
C LYS A 92 -11.55 22.91 -3.72
N SER A 93 -10.39 22.82 -3.05
CA SER A 93 -10.06 23.50 -1.79
C SER A 93 -11.06 23.23 -0.64
N ILE A 94 -11.70 22.06 -0.62
CA ILE A 94 -12.66 21.70 0.43
C ILE A 94 -11.89 21.05 1.58
N CYS A 95 -12.03 21.58 2.79
CA CYS A 95 -11.54 20.91 4.00
C CYS A 95 -12.31 19.60 4.21
N LEU A 96 -11.62 18.47 4.21
CA LEU A 96 -12.23 17.15 4.41
C LEU A 96 -12.20 16.77 5.89
N PRO A 97 -13.32 16.88 6.63
CA PRO A 97 -13.37 16.39 7.99
C PRO A 97 -13.24 14.87 8.00
N ARG A 98 -12.64 14.34 9.07
CA ARG A 98 -12.40 12.90 9.25
C ARG A 98 -13.65 12.04 9.05
N GLU A 99 -14.79 12.52 9.52
CA GLU A 99 -16.06 11.82 9.40
C GLU A 99 -16.54 11.71 7.95
N LEU A 100 -16.31 12.72 7.12
CA LEU A 100 -16.66 12.68 5.71
C LEU A 100 -15.80 11.64 4.95
N ILE A 101 -14.52 11.54 5.30
CA ILE A 101 -13.62 10.51 4.75
C ILE A 101 -14.10 9.10 5.14
N LYS A 102 -14.50 8.91 6.41
CA LYS A 102 -15.06 7.63 6.87
C LYS A 102 -16.38 7.29 6.18
N MET A 103 -17.26 8.27 6.01
CA MET A 103 -18.52 8.09 5.27
C MET A 103 -18.24 7.65 3.84
N LYS A 104 -17.37 8.35 3.12
CA LYS A 104 -17.04 7.99 1.74
C LYS A 104 -16.36 6.63 1.63
N ALA A 105 -15.52 6.26 2.61
CA ALA A 105 -14.92 4.92 2.66
C ALA A 105 -15.98 3.81 2.83
N ARG A 106 -17.01 4.03 3.65
CA ARG A 106 -18.13 3.08 3.78
C ARG A 106 -18.95 2.97 2.50
N ASP A 107 -19.19 4.08 1.83
CA ASP A 107 -19.91 4.08 0.55
C ASP A 107 -19.15 3.31 -0.52
N ILE A 108 -17.83 3.56 -0.64
CA ILE A 108 -16.96 2.82 -1.57
C ILE A 108 -16.93 1.32 -1.23
N LEU A 109 -16.89 0.95 0.05
CA LEU A 109 -16.97 -0.45 0.46
C LEU A 109 -18.28 -1.10 -0.01
N ARG A 110 -19.42 -0.42 0.14
CA ARG A 110 -20.71 -0.91 -0.36
C ARG A 110 -20.71 -1.05 -1.89
N GLU A 111 -20.16 -0.07 -2.60
CA GLU A 111 -20.04 -0.11 -4.06
C GLU A 111 -19.18 -1.30 -4.51
N LEU A 112 -18.06 -1.56 -3.83
CA LEU A 112 -17.19 -2.70 -4.12
C LEU A 112 -17.88 -4.03 -3.80
N ASP A 113 -18.58 -4.15 -2.68
CA ASP A 113 -19.33 -5.37 -2.30
C ASP A 113 -20.43 -5.71 -3.33
N ILE A 114 -21.13 -4.70 -3.87
CA ILE A 114 -22.13 -4.89 -4.94
C ILE A 114 -21.47 -5.40 -6.23
N VAL A 115 -20.28 -4.91 -6.57
CA VAL A 115 -19.53 -5.35 -7.75
C VAL A 115 -19.03 -6.80 -7.60
N PHE A 116 -18.60 -7.21 -6.40
CA PHE A 116 -18.21 -8.61 -6.14
C PHE A 116 -19.41 -9.56 -6.12
N ALA A 117 -20.58 -9.11 -5.62
CA ALA A 117 -21.81 -9.88 -5.65
C ALA A 117 -22.34 -10.17 -7.07
N GLN A 118 -21.93 -9.40 -8.07
CA GLN A 118 -22.31 -9.56 -9.47
C GLN A 118 -21.35 -10.48 -10.27
N GLY A 119 -20.27 -11.03 -9.67
CA GLY A 119 -19.31 -11.83 -10.44
C GLY A 119 -18.10 -12.48 -9.76
N GLY A 120 -18.05 -12.71 -8.44
CA GLY A 120 -16.87 -13.37 -7.82
C GLY A 120 -17.09 -14.03 -6.46
N SER A 121 -16.50 -15.23 -6.29
CA SER A 121 -16.65 -16.16 -5.14
C SER A 121 -16.63 -15.49 -3.74
N PRO A 122 -17.67 -15.68 -2.90
CA PRO A 122 -17.93 -14.90 -1.68
C PRO A 122 -17.17 -15.33 -0.40
N GLU A 123 -16.25 -16.30 -0.48
CA GLU A 123 -15.93 -17.12 0.72
C GLU A 123 -14.90 -16.52 1.70
N LYS A 124 -14.28 -15.37 1.41
CA LYS A 124 -13.23 -14.79 2.29
C LYS A 124 -13.55 -13.43 2.92
N LEU A 125 -14.66 -12.78 2.54
CA LEU A 125 -15.00 -11.43 3.05
C LEU A 125 -16.03 -11.46 4.18
N HIS A 126 -16.87 -12.50 4.27
CA HIS A 126 -17.85 -12.66 5.34
C HIS A 126 -17.23 -12.73 6.76
N LEU A 127 -15.94 -13.05 6.87
CA LEU A 127 -15.21 -13.12 8.14
C LEU A 127 -14.49 -11.83 8.54
N LEU A 128 -14.30 -10.87 7.61
CA LEU A 128 -13.57 -9.62 7.88
C LEU A 128 -14.49 -8.44 8.23
N ILE A 129 -15.72 -8.46 7.74
CA ILE A 129 -16.72 -7.42 7.99
C ILE A 129 -17.09 -7.34 9.49
N PRO A 130 -17.32 -8.45 10.22
CA PRO A 130 -17.60 -8.39 11.66
C PRO A 130 -16.41 -7.88 12.48
N LEU A 131 -15.18 -8.22 12.09
CA LEU A 131 -13.96 -7.84 12.82
C LEU A 131 -13.63 -6.34 12.69
N LEU A 132 -13.94 -5.74 11.53
CA LEU A 132 -13.78 -4.30 11.27
C LEU A 132 -14.86 -3.46 11.96
N LEU A 133 -16.08 -3.98 12.12
CA LEU A 133 -17.14 -3.34 12.90
C LEU A 133 -16.86 -3.44 14.41
N LEU A 134 -16.36 -4.57 14.91
CA LEU A 134 -16.01 -4.74 16.33
C LEU A 134 -14.91 -3.77 16.80
N LEU A 135 -13.92 -3.49 15.94
CA LEU A 135 -12.84 -2.53 16.23
C LEU A 135 -13.27 -1.06 16.17
N ALA A 136 -14.42 -0.77 15.54
CA ALA A 136 -14.98 0.58 15.49
C ALA A 136 -15.85 0.89 16.73
N ASP A 137 -16.42 -0.14 17.37
CA ASP A 137 -17.24 -0.01 18.59
C ASP A 137 -16.42 -0.09 19.89
N SER A 138 -15.21 -0.68 19.87
CA SER A 138 -14.31 -0.68 21.03
C SER A 138 -13.61 0.68 21.18
N GLY A 139 -14.31 1.61 21.83
CA GLY A 139 -13.89 2.99 22.08
C GLY A 139 -12.42 3.14 22.49
N PHE A 140 -11.67 3.89 21.67
CA PHE A 140 -10.41 4.51 22.06
C PHE A 140 -10.75 5.67 23.02
N LYS A 141 -10.83 5.33 24.31
CA LYS A 141 -10.96 6.27 25.41
C LYS A 141 -9.58 6.91 25.66
N THR A 142 -9.55 8.22 25.85
CA THR A 142 -8.42 8.98 26.42
C THR A 142 -7.91 8.34 27.70
#